data_AF-A0A1F3MAV4-F1
#
_entry.id   AF-A0A1F3MAV4-F1
#
_cell.length_a   1.000
_cell.length_b   1.000
_cell.length_c   1.000
_cell.angle_alpha   90.00
_cell.angle_beta   90.00
_cell.angle_gamma   90.00
#
_symmetry.space_group_name_H-M   'P 1'
#
loop_
_entity.id
_entity.type
_entity.pdbx_description
1 polymer ?
#
loop_
_entity_poly.entity_id
_entity_poly.type
_entity_poly.pdbx_seq_one_letter_code
_entity_poly.pdbx_strand_id
1 'polypeptide(L)'
;MKHGWLSLVPILVPLLLVTSCRKDPVNQPPVASFIIKPDSGDTETFFSLDATGSYDPDGEDSSLEIRWDYENDGFYDWLFVKTRINLHRFSAAGSYTVRLQVRDGAGGLATTTREVFVGEGNAAPLIPFAPNPRDSANNIIFSGRLSWVALDPDSDHLRYDLYLGESFDPPLVETNLPADQYFPEGLKPGRRYFWKVVSRDPGGLTAFSPVWRFSVHSGVYERDTLTDPRDGQRYPVINLNRTWWMARNLNYMVPGNSLCYDNDQQNCIRHGKLYSYYLNDTVVCPPGWRLPTDGDWVSLEQFLGMSREATETWGWIGNDQAYQMTEGGTSGLNLQFSGYADWEGNYHFLDDKAFYAQWSVHRMIIRNYGQIYRHRFNSDNFEDVFYTPVRCIRSD
;
A
#
# COMPACT_ATOMS: atom_id res chain seq x y z
N MET A 1 114.56 -28.91 64.52
CA MET A 1 113.61 -28.00 63.86
C MET A 1 112.54 -28.87 63.21
N LYS A 2 111.29 -28.78 63.68
CA LYS A 2 110.16 -29.59 63.19
C LYS A 2 109.26 -28.70 62.32
N HIS A 3 108.97 -29.11 61.09
CA HIS A 3 107.87 -28.56 60.29
C HIS A 3 106.83 -29.66 60.09
N GLY A 4 105.66 -29.47 60.69
CA GLY A 4 104.49 -30.33 60.55
C GLY A 4 103.58 -29.85 59.42
N TRP A 5 103.01 -30.80 58.70
CA TRP A 5 102.00 -30.59 57.66
C TRP A 5 100.62 -30.46 58.32
N LEU A 6 99.84 -29.44 57.92
CA LEU A 6 98.44 -29.27 58.32
C LEU A 6 97.52 -30.00 57.34
N SER A 7 96.68 -30.88 57.88
CA SER A 7 95.57 -31.54 57.17
C SER A 7 94.30 -30.71 57.34
N LEU A 8 93.62 -30.40 56.23
CA LEU A 8 92.32 -29.71 56.19
C LEU A 8 91.20 -30.76 56.24
N VAL A 9 90.32 -30.66 57.22
CA VAL A 9 89.06 -31.43 57.34
C VAL A 9 87.90 -30.54 56.87
N PRO A 10 87.03 -31.00 55.95
CA PRO A 10 85.87 -30.21 55.54
C PRO A 10 84.74 -30.32 56.58
N ILE A 11 84.13 -29.17 56.92
CA ILE A 11 82.97 -29.08 57.81
C ILE A 11 81.70 -29.31 56.97
N LEU A 12 80.95 -30.37 57.28
CA LEU A 12 79.64 -30.66 56.71
C LEU A 12 78.58 -29.84 57.44
N VAL A 13 77.94 -28.88 56.76
CA VAL A 13 76.78 -28.15 57.29
C VAL A 13 75.50 -28.94 56.94
N PRO A 14 74.67 -29.34 57.91
CA PRO A 14 73.42 -30.03 57.61
C PRO A 14 72.42 -29.02 57.02
N LEU A 15 72.01 -29.26 55.77
CA LEU A 15 70.94 -28.52 55.11
C LEU A 15 69.60 -28.99 55.68
N LEU A 16 69.02 -28.22 56.60
CA LEU A 16 67.66 -28.43 57.08
C LEU A 16 66.68 -28.07 55.95
N LEU A 17 66.14 -29.07 55.27
CA LEU A 17 64.99 -28.91 54.37
C LEU A 17 63.75 -28.67 55.24
N VAL A 18 63.42 -27.40 55.48
CA VAL A 18 62.11 -27.01 55.98
C VAL A 18 61.14 -27.10 54.80
N THR A 19 60.48 -28.25 54.65
CA THR A 19 59.30 -28.36 53.79
C THR A 19 58.19 -27.52 54.41
N SER A 20 58.11 -26.26 54.00
CA SER A 20 56.90 -25.46 54.15
C SER A 20 55.79 -26.20 53.40
N CYS A 21 54.77 -26.69 54.12
CA CYS A 21 53.47 -26.96 53.53
C CYS A 21 52.91 -25.63 53.05
N ARG A 22 53.20 -25.25 51.79
CA ARG A 22 52.45 -24.20 51.12
C ARG A 22 51.05 -24.78 50.92
N LYS A 23 50.07 -24.31 51.69
CA LYS A 23 48.66 -24.54 51.36
C LYS A 23 48.47 -23.96 49.97
N ASP A 24 48.22 -24.81 48.98
CA ASP A 24 47.87 -24.32 47.64
C ASP A 24 46.73 -23.29 47.79
N PRO A 25 46.79 -22.16 47.07
CA PRO A 25 45.71 -21.18 47.13
C PRO A 25 44.40 -21.89 46.81
N VAL A 26 43.35 -21.56 47.58
CA VAL A 26 42.02 -22.13 47.37
C VAL A 26 41.49 -21.54 46.06
N ASN A 27 41.14 -22.40 45.10
CA ASN A 27 40.59 -21.98 43.80
C ASN A 27 39.39 -21.05 43.97
N GLN A 28 39.40 -19.93 43.27
CA GLN A 28 38.28 -19.00 43.19
C GLN A 28 37.48 -19.29 41.92
N PRO A 29 36.13 -19.29 41.99
CA PRO A 29 35.32 -19.51 40.80
C PRO A 29 35.52 -18.37 39.79
N PRO A 30 35.28 -18.62 38.50
CA PRO A 30 35.43 -17.60 37.47
C PRO A 30 34.39 -16.48 37.62
N VAL A 31 34.60 -15.38 36.90
CA VAL A 31 33.62 -14.29 36.74
C VAL A 31 33.09 -14.31 35.31
N ALA A 32 31.79 -14.57 35.17
CA ALA A 32 31.12 -14.60 33.88
C ALA A 32 30.72 -13.19 33.42
N SER A 33 31.10 -12.83 32.19
CA SER A 33 30.78 -11.56 31.55
C SER A 33 30.77 -11.71 30.03
N PHE A 34 29.73 -11.15 29.39
CA PHE A 34 29.66 -11.05 27.94
C PHE A 34 28.86 -9.82 27.48
N ILE A 35 29.04 -9.48 26.21
CA ILE A 35 28.24 -8.50 25.47
C ILE A 35 27.55 -9.16 24.28
N ILE A 36 26.41 -8.59 23.86
CA ILE A 36 25.69 -8.96 22.64
C ILE A 36 25.78 -7.78 21.66
N LYS A 37 26.15 -8.05 20.40
CA LYS A 37 26.16 -7.04 19.33
C LYS A 37 25.54 -7.57 18.03
N PRO A 38 24.58 -6.85 17.42
CA PRO A 38 23.90 -5.65 17.94
C PRO A 38 23.05 -5.96 19.20
N ASP A 39 22.61 -4.94 19.93
CA ASP A 39 21.77 -5.09 21.14
C ASP A 39 20.28 -5.32 20.82
N SER A 40 19.89 -5.13 19.57
CA SER A 40 18.61 -5.52 18.98
C SER A 40 18.79 -5.83 17.49
N GLY A 41 17.86 -6.62 16.94
CA GLY A 41 17.85 -6.99 15.52
C GLY A 41 16.56 -7.70 15.17
N ASP A 42 16.55 -8.46 14.08
CA ASP A 42 15.43 -9.27 13.60
C ASP A 42 15.83 -10.74 13.41
N THR A 43 14.93 -11.56 12.87
CA THR A 43 15.18 -12.99 12.60
C THR A 43 16.27 -13.26 11.55
N GLU A 44 16.71 -12.24 10.81
CA GLU A 44 17.82 -12.33 9.85
C GLU A 44 19.16 -11.84 10.44
N THR A 45 19.13 -11.24 11.64
CA THR A 45 20.31 -10.67 12.29
C THR A 45 21.21 -11.74 12.91
N PHE A 46 22.50 -11.72 12.58
CA PHE A 46 23.53 -12.48 13.30
C PHE A 46 24.03 -11.69 14.52
N PHE A 47 23.73 -12.18 15.71
CA PHE A 47 24.18 -11.62 16.98
C PHE A 47 25.53 -12.20 17.39
N SER A 48 26.49 -11.33 17.64
CA SER A 48 27.78 -11.67 18.24
C SER A 48 27.67 -11.70 19.75
N LEU A 49 27.82 -12.89 20.33
CA LEU A 49 27.91 -13.13 21.76
C LEU A 49 29.39 -13.22 22.14
N ASP A 50 29.91 -12.17 22.75
CA ASP A 50 31.34 -12.03 23.07
C ASP A 50 31.57 -12.14 24.58
N ALA A 51 32.08 -13.28 25.01
CA ALA A 51 32.43 -13.61 26.39
C ALA A 51 33.91 -13.37 26.72
N THR A 52 34.66 -12.62 25.91
CA THR A 52 36.07 -12.30 26.17
C THR A 52 36.27 -11.49 27.46
N GLY A 53 35.22 -10.83 27.96
CA GLY A 53 35.23 -10.13 29.24
C GLY A 53 35.17 -11.02 30.49
N SER A 54 34.97 -12.35 30.36
CA SER A 54 35.02 -13.28 31.50
C SER A 54 36.47 -13.54 31.92
N TYR A 55 36.72 -13.67 33.22
CA TYR A 55 38.07 -13.88 33.76
C TYR A 55 38.04 -14.75 35.03
N ASP A 56 39.18 -15.32 35.37
CA ASP A 56 39.42 -16.11 36.56
C ASP A 56 40.27 -15.29 37.57
N PRO A 57 39.81 -15.09 38.83
CA PRO A 57 40.58 -14.37 39.83
C PRO A 57 41.97 -14.96 40.14
N ASP A 58 42.20 -16.24 39.83
CA ASP A 58 43.48 -16.92 40.00
C ASP A 58 44.44 -16.72 38.79
N GLY A 59 43.99 -15.99 37.75
CA GLY A 59 44.77 -15.63 36.57
C GLY A 59 44.83 -16.72 35.49
N GLU A 60 43.89 -17.67 35.53
CA GLU A 60 43.84 -18.83 34.63
C GLU A 60 42.88 -18.65 33.43
N ASP A 61 42.66 -17.42 32.94
CA ASP A 61 41.69 -17.10 31.88
C ASP A 61 41.77 -17.98 30.62
N SER A 62 42.96 -18.48 30.30
CA SER A 62 43.23 -19.36 29.14
C SER A 62 42.70 -20.80 29.30
N SER A 63 42.39 -21.21 30.53
CA SER A 63 41.79 -22.51 30.85
C SER A 63 40.26 -22.49 30.78
N LEU A 64 39.65 -21.29 30.83
CA LEU A 64 38.20 -21.12 30.87
C LEU A 64 37.51 -21.72 29.65
N GLU A 65 36.45 -22.46 29.93
CA GLU A 65 35.52 -22.97 28.93
C GLU A 65 34.15 -22.35 29.14
N ILE A 66 33.42 -22.12 28.05
CA ILE A 66 32.10 -21.49 28.07
C ILE A 66 31.05 -22.34 27.38
N ARG A 67 29.79 -22.13 27.74
CA ARG A 67 28.62 -22.62 27.00
C ARG A 67 27.46 -21.65 27.13
N TRP A 68 26.52 -21.76 26.21
CA TRP A 68 25.37 -20.87 26.06
C TRP A 68 24.07 -21.62 26.24
N ASP A 69 23.08 -20.91 26.78
CA ASP A 69 21.67 -21.28 26.91
C ASP A 69 20.91 -20.04 26.37
N TYR A 70 20.47 -20.09 25.11
CA TYR A 70 20.04 -18.91 24.36
C TYR A 70 18.68 -18.36 24.81
N GLU A 71 17.83 -19.23 25.35
CA GLU A 71 16.48 -18.96 25.80
C GLU A 71 16.33 -18.96 27.34
N ASN A 72 17.39 -19.33 28.07
CA ASN A 72 17.42 -19.43 29.52
C ASN A 72 16.38 -20.43 30.07
N ASP A 73 16.15 -21.52 29.34
CA ASP A 73 15.20 -22.58 29.68
C ASP A 73 15.78 -23.62 30.67
N GLY A 74 17.09 -23.55 30.93
CA GLY A 74 17.80 -24.46 31.83
C GLY A 74 18.52 -25.60 31.11
N PHE A 75 18.36 -25.73 29.81
CA PHE A 75 19.14 -26.60 28.95
C PHE A 75 20.15 -25.77 28.17
N TYR A 76 21.41 -26.24 28.14
CA TYR A 76 22.45 -25.53 27.38
C TYR A 76 22.49 -26.08 25.95
N ASP A 77 22.45 -25.18 24.98
CA ASP A 77 22.45 -25.50 23.55
C ASP A 77 23.74 -26.19 23.10
N TRP A 78 24.84 -25.90 23.79
CA TRP A 78 26.17 -26.40 23.46
C TRP A 78 26.92 -26.95 24.66
N LEU A 79 27.88 -27.84 24.37
CA LEU A 79 28.89 -28.27 25.33
C LEU A 79 29.90 -27.16 25.61
N PHE A 80 30.66 -27.31 26.69
CA PHE A 80 31.76 -26.41 27.03
C PHE A 80 32.81 -26.36 25.92
N VAL A 81 33.17 -25.14 25.50
CA VAL A 81 34.17 -24.86 24.46
C VAL A 81 35.10 -23.73 24.89
N LYS A 82 36.31 -23.68 24.31
CA LYS A 82 37.28 -22.59 24.57
C LYS A 82 37.06 -21.35 23.71
N THR A 83 36.28 -21.43 22.65
CA THR A 83 35.99 -20.29 21.78
C THR A 83 35.11 -19.28 22.52
N ARG A 84 35.58 -18.05 22.66
CA ARG A 84 34.96 -17.01 23.50
C ARG A 84 33.96 -16.11 22.77
N ILE A 85 33.87 -16.21 21.45
CA ILE A 85 32.94 -15.45 20.61
C ILE A 85 32.09 -16.45 19.82
N ASN A 86 30.77 -16.27 19.86
CA ASN A 86 29.82 -17.08 19.10
C ASN A 86 28.89 -16.18 18.29
N LEU A 87 28.59 -16.56 17.05
CA LEU A 87 27.54 -15.94 16.25
C LEU A 87 26.28 -16.80 16.37
N HIS A 88 25.16 -16.17 16.74
CA HIS A 88 23.87 -16.82 16.86
C HIS A 88 22.80 -16.03 16.11
N ARG A 89 21.84 -16.75 15.51
CA ARG A 89 20.67 -16.16 14.85
C ARG A 89 19.41 -16.84 15.41
N PHE A 90 18.48 -16.04 15.92
CA PHE A 90 17.21 -16.51 16.46
C PHE A 90 16.21 -16.74 15.32
N SER A 91 15.46 -17.84 15.37
CA SER A 91 14.53 -18.21 14.28
C SER A 91 13.13 -17.61 14.42
N ALA A 92 12.82 -16.96 15.53
CA ALA A 92 11.53 -16.35 15.80
C ALA A 92 11.72 -14.96 16.44
N ALA A 93 10.78 -14.06 16.18
CA ALA A 93 10.72 -12.80 16.88
C ALA A 93 10.38 -13.04 18.35
N GLY A 94 10.96 -12.23 19.23
CA GLY A 94 10.78 -12.35 20.67
C GLY A 94 11.86 -11.66 21.47
N SER A 95 11.64 -11.62 22.79
CA SER A 95 12.66 -11.22 23.75
C SER A 95 13.33 -12.47 24.30
N TYR A 96 14.64 -12.58 24.10
CA TYR A 96 15.44 -13.71 24.57
C TYR A 96 16.31 -13.28 25.74
N THR A 97 16.36 -14.10 26.79
CA THR A 97 17.35 -13.96 27.86
C THR A 97 18.47 -14.95 27.58
N VAL A 98 19.60 -14.49 27.06
CA VAL A 98 20.76 -15.35 26.80
C VAL A 98 21.52 -15.54 28.11
N ARG A 99 21.82 -16.79 28.46
CA ARG A 99 22.64 -17.16 29.61
C ARG A 99 24.00 -17.67 29.14
N LEU A 100 25.05 -17.09 29.72
CA LEU A 100 26.42 -17.61 29.66
C LEU A 100 26.70 -18.44 30.91
N GLN A 101 27.33 -19.60 30.75
CA GLN A 101 28.03 -20.28 31.83
C GLN A 101 29.51 -20.43 31.51
N VAL A 102 30.36 -20.09 32.48
CA VAL A 102 31.82 -20.19 32.42
C VAL A 102 32.28 -21.22 33.45
N ARG A 103 33.27 -22.05 33.07
CA ARG A 103 33.90 -23.05 33.92
C ARG A 103 35.42 -22.88 33.92
N ASP A 104 36.03 -22.93 35.11
CA ASP A 104 37.49 -22.92 35.29
C ASP A 104 38.10 -24.33 35.20
N GLY A 105 39.44 -24.42 35.22
CA GLY A 105 40.17 -25.69 35.17
C GLY A 105 40.00 -26.59 36.41
N ALA A 106 39.59 -26.03 37.54
CA ALA A 106 39.32 -26.75 38.79
C ALA A 106 37.84 -27.18 38.93
N GLY A 107 36.98 -26.78 37.98
CA GLY A 107 35.55 -27.10 37.93
C GLY A 107 34.63 -26.06 38.58
N GLY A 108 35.15 -24.91 39.02
CA GLY A 108 34.34 -23.78 39.47
C GLY A 108 33.46 -23.22 38.34
N LEU A 109 32.27 -22.75 38.69
CA LEU A 109 31.26 -22.31 37.73
C LEU A 109 30.77 -20.90 38.05
N ALA A 110 30.51 -20.12 37.01
CA ALA A 110 29.79 -18.86 37.12
C ALA A 110 28.83 -18.67 35.95
N THR A 111 27.74 -17.94 36.18
CA THR A 111 26.74 -17.63 35.15
C THR A 111 26.43 -16.14 35.13
N THR A 112 25.99 -15.64 33.97
CA THR A 112 25.43 -14.30 33.82
C THR A 112 24.44 -14.29 32.65
N THR A 113 23.55 -13.30 32.60
CA THR A 113 22.52 -13.20 31.55
C THR A 113 22.52 -11.83 30.88
N ARG A 114 22.04 -11.80 29.64
CA ARG A 114 21.74 -10.57 28.88
C ARG A 114 20.47 -10.76 28.07
N GLU A 115 19.65 -9.73 28.02
CA GLU A 115 18.48 -9.69 27.14
C GLU A 115 18.87 -9.23 25.74
N VAL A 116 18.18 -9.77 24.74
CA VAL A 116 18.23 -9.32 23.34
C VAL A 116 16.81 -9.33 22.76
N PHE A 117 16.47 -8.27 22.05
CA PHE A 117 15.20 -8.16 21.35
C PHE A 117 15.37 -8.52 19.87
N VAL A 118 14.55 -9.44 19.41
CA VAL A 118 14.50 -9.92 18.02
C VAL A 118 13.13 -9.54 17.45
N GLY A 119 13.09 -8.61 16.51
CA GLY A 119 11.90 -8.24 15.76
C GLY A 119 11.53 -9.27 14.69
N GLU A 120 10.34 -9.13 14.12
CA GLU A 120 10.00 -9.80 12.87
C GLU A 120 10.93 -9.29 11.77
N GLY A 121 11.39 -10.18 10.88
CA GLY A 121 12.21 -9.78 9.74
C GLY A 121 11.41 -8.97 8.72
N ASN A 122 12.09 -8.13 7.96
CA ASN A 122 11.48 -7.33 6.89
C ASN A 122 10.91 -8.23 5.77
N ALA A 123 9.61 -8.18 5.54
CA ALA A 123 8.91 -8.88 4.48
C ALA A 123 8.89 -8.08 3.19
N ALA A 124 8.85 -8.78 2.05
CA ALA A 124 8.74 -8.10 0.76
C ALA A 124 7.34 -7.49 0.56
N PRO A 125 7.22 -6.44 -0.27
CA PRO A 125 5.92 -5.88 -0.62
C PRO A 125 5.00 -6.93 -1.25
N LEU A 126 3.69 -6.75 -1.11
CA LEU A 126 2.72 -7.53 -1.86
C LEU A 126 2.72 -7.14 -3.35
N ILE A 127 2.34 -8.08 -4.22
CA ILE A 127 2.20 -7.84 -5.66
C ILE A 127 1.22 -6.67 -5.88
N PRO A 128 1.63 -5.60 -6.62
CA PRO A 128 0.72 -4.49 -6.91
C PRO A 128 -0.52 -4.95 -7.67
N PHE A 129 -1.67 -4.38 -7.34
CA PHE A 129 -2.98 -4.77 -7.86
C PHE A 129 -3.89 -3.56 -8.11
N ALA A 130 -5.13 -3.81 -8.56
CA ALA A 130 -6.13 -2.79 -8.85
C ALA A 130 -5.61 -1.62 -9.73
N PRO A 131 -5.06 -1.91 -10.92
CA PRO A 131 -4.57 -0.87 -11.82
C PRO A 131 -5.71 0.03 -12.29
N ASN A 132 -5.41 1.30 -12.47
CA ASN A 132 -6.20 2.27 -13.19
C ASN A 132 -5.31 2.92 -14.26
N PRO A 133 -5.65 2.84 -15.56
CA PRO A 133 -6.80 2.14 -16.12
C PRO A 133 -6.80 0.65 -15.79
N ARG A 134 -7.99 0.06 -15.66
CA ARG A 134 -8.16 -1.37 -15.40
C ARG A 134 -7.45 -2.18 -16.47
N ASP A 135 -6.90 -3.34 -16.10
CA ASP A 135 -6.33 -4.24 -17.08
C ASP A 135 -7.35 -4.59 -18.18
N SER A 136 -6.87 -4.57 -19.41
CA SER A 136 -7.63 -4.82 -20.63
C SER A 136 -8.74 -3.81 -20.91
N ALA A 137 -8.71 -2.63 -20.28
CA ALA A 137 -9.61 -1.52 -20.61
C ALA A 137 -9.43 -1.10 -22.07
N ASN A 138 -10.55 -0.96 -22.79
CA ASN A 138 -10.53 -0.70 -24.23
C ASN A 138 -11.13 0.66 -24.57
N ASN A 139 -10.52 1.32 -25.57
CA ASN A 139 -11.00 2.56 -26.14
C ASN A 139 -11.23 3.69 -25.10
N ILE A 140 -10.35 3.79 -24.11
CA ILE A 140 -10.49 4.75 -23.02
C ILE A 140 -10.07 6.15 -23.47
N ILE A 141 -10.83 7.16 -23.08
CA ILE A 141 -10.30 8.52 -23.02
C ILE A 141 -9.32 8.52 -21.85
N PHE A 142 -8.04 8.82 -22.06
CA PHE A 142 -7.10 8.73 -20.95
C PHE A 142 -7.21 9.97 -20.06
N SER A 143 -7.44 9.77 -18.76
CA SER A 143 -7.59 10.85 -17.77
C SER A 143 -6.25 11.52 -17.40
N GLY A 144 -5.15 11.06 -17.99
CA GLY A 144 -3.81 11.57 -17.72
C GLY A 144 -3.10 10.87 -16.58
N ARG A 145 -3.72 9.87 -15.91
CA ARG A 145 -3.17 9.23 -14.70
C ARG A 145 -3.21 7.70 -14.79
N LEU A 146 -2.07 7.09 -14.54
CA LEU A 146 -1.92 5.70 -14.11
C LEU A 146 -1.92 5.67 -12.57
N SER A 147 -2.59 4.71 -11.95
CA SER A 147 -2.50 4.46 -10.51
C SER A 147 -2.69 2.98 -10.18
N TRP A 148 -2.18 2.53 -9.05
CA TRP A 148 -2.24 1.14 -8.60
C TRP A 148 -2.38 1.09 -7.08
N VAL A 149 -2.62 -0.09 -6.52
CA VAL A 149 -2.53 -0.33 -5.08
C VAL A 149 -1.31 -1.21 -4.83
N ALA A 150 -0.48 -0.82 -3.86
CA ALA A 150 0.62 -1.61 -3.34
C ALA A 150 0.59 -1.54 -1.82
N LEU A 151 0.83 -2.68 -1.18
CA LEU A 151 0.79 -2.84 0.26
C LEU A 151 2.03 -3.59 0.69
N ASP A 152 2.48 -3.31 1.90
CA ASP A 152 3.60 -4.00 2.53
C ASP A 152 3.13 -4.64 3.84
N PRO A 153 3.47 -5.92 4.13
CA PRO A 153 3.09 -6.56 5.39
C PRO A 153 3.55 -5.80 6.64
N ASP A 154 4.70 -5.11 6.55
CA ASP A 154 5.29 -4.33 7.64
C ASP A 154 4.84 -2.87 7.64
N SER A 155 3.89 -2.52 6.75
CA SER A 155 3.36 -1.16 6.56
C SER A 155 4.44 -0.14 6.17
N ASP A 156 5.46 -0.62 5.45
CA ASP A 156 6.54 0.21 4.96
C ASP A 156 6.12 1.22 3.89
N HIS A 157 6.84 2.35 3.87
CA HIS A 157 6.70 3.35 2.81
C HIS A 157 7.41 2.88 1.53
N LEU A 158 6.63 2.46 0.55
CA LEU A 158 7.13 1.91 -0.70
C LEU A 158 7.60 2.99 -1.71
N ARG A 159 8.51 2.57 -2.57
CA ARG A 159 8.96 3.28 -3.79
C ARG A 159 8.66 2.45 -5.03
N TYR A 160 8.47 3.12 -6.17
CA TYR A 160 8.01 2.42 -7.38
C TYR A 160 8.86 2.71 -8.62
N ASP A 161 9.16 1.67 -9.39
CA ASP A 161 9.67 1.78 -10.75
C ASP A 161 8.54 1.46 -11.74
N LEU A 162 8.28 2.37 -12.68
CA LEU A 162 7.19 2.28 -13.64
C LEU A 162 7.70 1.96 -15.04
N TYR A 163 7.05 1.01 -15.69
CA TYR A 163 7.32 0.62 -17.06
C TYR A 163 6.09 0.86 -17.92
N LEU A 164 6.24 1.48 -19.09
CA LEU A 164 5.13 1.81 -19.99
C LEU A 164 5.59 1.85 -21.45
N GLY A 165 4.83 1.19 -22.35
CA GLY A 165 5.11 1.24 -23.79
C GLY A 165 4.07 0.55 -24.66
N GLU A 166 4.32 0.52 -25.98
CA GLU A 166 3.43 -0.13 -26.96
C GLU A 166 3.73 -1.65 -27.13
N SER A 167 4.67 -2.21 -26.36
CA SER A 167 5.09 -3.63 -26.36
C SER A 167 4.75 -4.35 -25.05
N PHE A 168 4.52 -5.66 -25.12
CA PHE A 168 4.21 -6.48 -23.93
C PHE A 168 5.36 -6.52 -22.89
N ASP A 169 6.60 -6.33 -23.33
CA ASP A 169 7.72 -5.98 -22.43
C ASP A 169 7.92 -4.45 -22.52
N PRO A 170 7.25 -3.66 -21.67
CA PRO A 170 7.33 -2.22 -21.74
C PRO A 170 8.68 -1.71 -21.18
N PRO A 171 9.26 -0.64 -21.76
CA PRO A 171 10.47 -0.03 -21.24
C PRO A 171 10.21 0.68 -19.89
N LEU A 172 11.26 0.81 -19.08
CA LEU A 172 11.26 1.65 -17.88
C LEU A 172 11.06 3.11 -18.29
N VAL A 173 10.11 3.79 -17.65
CA VAL A 173 9.82 5.22 -17.89
C VAL A 173 10.12 6.09 -16.68
N GLU A 174 10.07 5.55 -15.46
CA GLU A 174 10.35 6.29 -14.24
C GLU A 174 10.83 5.37 -13.12
N THR A 175 11.68 5.88 -12.22
CA THR A 175 12.21 5.13 -11.07
C THR A 175 12.01 5.87 -9.76
N ASN A 176 11.91 5.13 -8.66
CA ASN A 176 11.86 5.68 -7.31
C ASN A 176 10.70 6.67 -7.09
N LEU A 177 9.55 6.41 -7.71
CA LEU A 177 8.34 7.19 -7.52
C LEU A 177 7.89 7.13 -6.06
N PRO A 178 7.51 8.28 -5.46
CA PRO A 178 7.10 8.32 -4.07
C PRO A 178 5.60 8.02 -3.86
N ALA A 179 4.83 7.94 -4.95
CA ALA A 179 3.39 7.80 -4.92
C ALA A 179 2.96 6.65 -5.83
N ASP A 180 1.80 6.08 -5.51
CA ASP A 180 1.09 5.03 -6.22
C ASP A 180 0.35 5.52 -7.48
N GLN A 181 0.87 6.58 -8.10
CA GLN A 181 0.32 7.21 -9.29
C GLN A 181 1.41 7.84 -10.17
N TYR A 182 1.13 7.92 -11.47
CA TYR A 182 1.99 8.52 -12.47
C TYR A 182 1.19 9.18 -13.59
N PHE A 183 1.70 10.28 -14.14
CA PHE A 183 1.04 11.03 -15.22
C PHE A 183 1.85 10.90 -16.52
N PRO A 184 1.56 9.91 -17.38
CA PRO A 184 2.35 9.71 -18.59
C PRO A 184 2.06 10.80 -19.63
N GLU A 185 3.13 11.31 -20.23
CA GLU A 185 3.06 12.23 -21.35
C GLU A 185 3.06 11.48 -22.69
N GLY A 186 2.51 12.10 -23.74
CA GLY A 186 2.71 11.64 -25.11
C GLY A 186 1.99 10.34 -25.50
N LEU A 187 0.98 9.90 -24.74
CA LEU A 187 0.11 8.81 -25.19
C LEU A 187 -0.65 9.21 -26.46
N LYS A 188 -0.55 8.39 -27.49
CA LYS A 188 -1.13 8.65 -28.81
C LYS A 188 -2.54 8.06 -28.89
N PRO A 189 -3.52 8.79 -29.45
CA PRO A 189 -4.84 8.26 -29.73
C PRO A 189 -4.79 6.98 -30.58
N GLY A 190 -5.70 6.04 -30.31
CA GLY A 190 -5.83 4.79 -31.06
C GLY A 190 -4.70 3.78 -30.83
N ARG A 191 -3.81 4.03 -29.87
CA ARG A 191 -2.72 3.09 -29.50
C ARG A 191 -3.09 2.24 -28.30
N ARG A 192 -2.48 1.05 -28.26
CA ARG A 192 -2.52 0.14 -27.12
C ARG A 192 -1.21 0.28 -26.35
N TYR A 193 -1.32 0.38 -25.05
CA TYR A 193 -0.20 0.47 -24.13
C TYR A 193 -0.22 -0.71 -23.16
N PHE A 194 0.98 -1.11 -22.74
CA PHE A 194 1.26 -2.10 -21.73
C PHE A 194 2.10 -1.45 -20.65
N TRP A 195 1.85 -1.81 -19.39
CA TRP A 195 2.55 -1.23 -18.27
C TRP A 195 2.63 -2.20 -17.09
N LYS A 196 3.66 -2.02 -16.27
CA LYS A 196 3.86 -2.76 -15.02
C LYS A 196 4.54 -1.86 -14.00
N VAL A 197 4.39 -2.21 -12.73
CA VAL A 197 5.02 -1.52 -11.60
C VAL A 197 5.86 -2.51 -10.82
N VAL A 198 7.04 -2.07 -10.39
CA VAL A 198 7.85 -2.74 -9.39
C VAL A 198 7.82 -1.91 -8.10
N SER A 199 7.29 -2.47 -7.03
CA SER A 199 7.34 -1.89 -5.69
C SER A 199 8.61 -2.31 -4.98
N ARG A 200 9.21 -1.41 -4.20
CA ARG A 200 10.38 -1.64 -3.37
C ARG A 200 10.15 -1.09 -1.97
N ASP A 201 10.48 -1.88 -0.95
CA ASP A 201 10.49 -1.44 0.45
C ASP A 201 11.82 -0.73 0.80
N PRO A 202 11.96 -0.14 2.00
CA PRO A 202 13.22 0.43 2.48
C PRO A 202 14.35 -0.61 2.65
N GLY A 203 14.02 -1.88 2.89
CA GLY A 203 14.96 -3.02 2.98
C GLY A 203 15.55 -3.45 1.64
N GLY A 204 15.00 -2.98 0.53
CA GLY A 204 15.40 -3.31 -0.83
C GLY A 204 14.69 -4.54 -1.43
N LEU A 205 13.76 -5.18 -0.71
CA LEU A 205 12.95 -6.25 -1.28
C LEU A 205 11.93 -5.66 -2.25
N THR A 206 11.51 -6.48 -3.22
CA THR A 206 10.67 -6.00 -4.32
C THR A 206 9.55 -6.97 -4.67
N ALA A 207 8.47 -6.42 -5.22
CA ALA A 207 7.40 -7.18 -5.87
C ALA A 207 6.99 -6.50 -7.18
N PHE A 208 6.61 -7.30 -8.17
CA PHE A 208 6.26 -6.82 -9.50
C PHE A 208 4.81 -7.16 -9.84
N SER A 209 4.12 -6.22 -10.48
CA SER A 209 2.77 -6.46 -10.99
C SER A 209 2.80 -7.40 -12.21
N PRO A 210 1.66 -8.01 -12.57
CA PRO A 210 1.43 -8.46 -13.94
C PRO A 210 1.61 -7.30 -14.94
N VAL A 211 1.82 -7.64 -16.22
CA VAL A 211 1.74 -6.64 -17.29
C VAL A 211 0.28 -6.33 -17.57
N TRP A 212 -0.14 -5.13 -17.21
CA TRP A 212 -1.46 -4.61 -17.52
C TRP A 212 -1.47 -3.93 -18.88
N ARG A 213 -2.64 -3.84 -19.51
CA ARG A 213 -2.81 -3.16 -20.79
C ARG A 213 -4.06 -2.30 -20.84
N PHE A 214 -4.01 -1.27 -21.67
CA PHE A 214 -5.18 -0.48 -22.04
C PHE A 214 -5.04 0.05 -23.47
N SER A 215 -6.14 0.48 -24.10
CA SER A 215 -6.08 1.21 -25.38
C SER A 215 -6.71 2.58 -25.29
N VAL A 216 -6.04 3.57 -25.84
CA VAL A 216 -6.48 4.97 -25.85
C VAL A 216 -7.44 5.18 -27.01
N HIS A 217 -8.53 5.89 -26.75
CA HIS A 217 -9.53 6.28 -27.73
C HIS A 217 -8.87 7.03 -28.91
N SER A 218 -9.30 6.74 -30.14
CA SER A 218 -8.72 7.32 -31.37
C SER A 218 -9.20 8.74 -31.68
N GLY A 219 -10.36 9.12 -31.15
CA GLY A 219 -10.95 10.45 -31.28
C GLY A 219 -10.26 11.52 -30.41
N VAL A 220 -10.33 12.76 -30.89
CA VAL A 220 -9.96 13.96 -30.14
C VAL A 220 -11.06 14.26 -29.13
N TYR A 221 -10.69 14.49 -27.87
CA TYR A 221 -11.60 14.96 -26.83
C TYR A 221 -11.11 16.31 -26.33
N GLU A 222 -12.02 17.27 -26.23
CA GLU A 222 -11.71 18.64 -25.84
C GLU A 222 -12.27 18.89 -24.43
N ARG A 223 -11.56 19.68 -23.64
CA ARG A 223 -12.01 20.10 -22.31
C ARG A 223 -12.14 21.61 -22.31
N ASP A 224 -13.19 22.09 -21.67
CA ASP A 224 -13.43 23.52 -21.48
C ASP A 224 -14.16 23.74 -20.15
N THR A 225 -14.50 24.99 -19.85
CA THR A 225 -15.31 25.38 -18.70
C THR A 225 -16.53 26.17 -19.15
N LEU A 226 -17.71 25.69 -18.80
CA LEU A 226 -18.94 26.45 -18.89
C LEU A 226 -19.09 27.33 -17.66
N THR A 227 -19.30 28.62 -17.85
CA THR A 227 -19.83 29.51 -16.80
C THR A 227 -21.33 29.67 -17.02
N ASP A 228 -22.15 29.22 -16.08
CA ASP A 228 -23.60 29.39 -16.15
C ASP A 228 -23.94 30.88 -15.95
N PRO A 229 -24.52 31.56 -16.96
CA PRO A 229 -24.79 33.00 -16.86
C PRO A 229 -25.89 33.34 -15.85
N ARG A 230 -26.64 32.34 -15.36
CA ARG A 230 -27.76 32.55 -14.44
C ARG A 230 -27.32 32.74 -12.99
N ASP A 231 -26.18 32.16 -12.58
CA ASP A 231 -25.66 32.20 -11.21
C ASP A 231 -24.12 32.39 -11.12
N GLY A 232 -23.40 32.40 -12.25
CA GLY A 232 -21.95 32.52 -12.30
C GLY A 232 -21.19 31.23 -11.94
N GLN A 233 -21.90 30.13 -11.65
CA GLN A 233 -21.29 28.84 -11.31
C GLN A 233 -20.52 28.28 -12.52
N ARG A 234 -19.31 27.80 -12.27
CA ARG A 234 -18.44 27.23 -13.31
C ARG A 234 -18.49 25.71 -13.25
N TYR A 235 -18.67 25.09 -14.42
CA TYR A 235 -18.74 23.64 -14.61
C TYR A 235 -17.68 23.20 -15.63
N PRO A 236 -16.82 22.22 -15.30
CA PRO A 236 -15.99 21.60 -16.31
C PRO A 236 -16.87 20.90 -17.34
N VAL A 237 -16.50 21.00 -18.61
CA VAL A 237 -17.20 20.33 -19.72
C VAL A 237 -16.21 19.58 -20.60
N ILE A 238 -16.69 18.49 -21.20
CA ILE A 238 -15.88 17.63 -22.05
C ILE A 238 -16.62 17.31 -23.35
N ASN A 239 -15.94 17.48 -24.48
CA ASN A 239 -16.45 17.11 -25.80
C ASN A 239 -16.20 15.62 -26.05
N LEU A 240 -17.28 14.86 -26.13
CA LEU A 240 -17.29 13.44 -26.44
C LEU A 240 -18.13 13.26 -27.70
N ASN A 241 -17.46 13.05 -28.84
CA ASN A 241 -18.10 12.82 -30.13
C ASN A 241 -19.06 13.95 -30.57
N ARG A 242 -18.55 15.20 -30.65
CA ARG A 242 -19.33 16.40 -31.06
C ARG A 242 -20.47 16.78 -30.10
N THR A 243 -20.42 16.25 -28.87
CA THR A 243 -21.37 16.59 -27.81
C THR A 243 -20.57 17.00 -26.58
N TRP A 244 -20.78 18.23 -26.13
CA TRP A 244 -20.26 18.71 -24.87
C TRP A 244 -21.12 18.19 -23.72
N TRP A 245 -20.48 17.52 -22.78
CA TRP A 245 -21.08 17.03 -21.55
C TRP A 245 -20.58 17.81 -20.35
N MET A 246 -21.48 18.17 -19.43
CA MET A 246 -21.07 18.60 -18.10
C MET A 246 -20.34 17.45 -17.38
N ALA A 247 -19.15 17.74 -16.86
CA ALA A 247 -18.33 16.81 -16.09
C ALA A 247 -18.56 16.92 -14.57
N ARG A 248 -19.55 17.72 -14.14
CA ARG A 248 -20.11 17.74 -12.78
C ARG A 248 -21.63 17.87 -12.84
N ASN A 249 -22.31 17.45 -11.78
CA ASN A 249 -23.75 17.63 -11.68
C ASN A 249 -24.09 19.13 -11.53
N LEU A 250 -25.21 19.54 -12.12
CA LEU A 250 -25.71 20.91 -12.06
C LEU A 250 -26.07 21.29 -10.62
N ASN A 251 -25.78 22.53 -10.22
CA ASN A 251 -26.05 23.06 -8.88
C ASN A 251 -26.85 24.39 -8.90
N TYR A 252 -27.59 24.64 -9.98
CA TYR A 252 -28.47 25.80 -10.14
C TYR A 252 -29.72 25.70 -9.25
N MET A 253 -30.08 26.77 -8.56
CA MET A 253 -31.26 26.79 -7.70
C MET A 253 -32.53 27.07 -8.53
N VAL A 254 -33.41 26.07 -8.60
CA VAL A 254 -34.78 26.21 -9.14
C VAL A 254 -35.76 26.16 -7.96
N PRO A 255 -36.44 27.27 -7.62
CA PRO A 255 -37.38 27.30 -6.50
C PRO A 255 -38.45 26.21 -6.61
N GLY A 256 -38.65 25.46 -5.53
CA GLY A 256 -39.64 24.39 -5.43
C GLY A 256 -39.40 23.16 -6.31
N ASN A 257 -38.33 23.14 -7.11
CA ASN A 257 -38.04 22.06 -8.06
C ASN A 257 -36.58 21.59 -8.00
N SER A 258 -35.82 22.07 -7.02
CA SER A 258 -34.46 21.62 -6.76
C SER A 258 -34.22 21.52 -5.26
N LEU A 259 -33.42 20.54 -4.85
CA LEU A 259 -33.12 20.28 -3.45
C LEU A 259 -31.68 19.77 -3.28
N CYS A 260 -31.15 19.90 -2.07
CA CYS A 260 -29.90 19.26 -1.69
C CYS A 260 -30.22 17.90 -1.07
N TYR A 261 -29.38 16.90 -1.33
CA TYR A 261 -29.50 15.60 -0.64
C TYR A 261 -29.47 15.82 0.88
N ASP A 262 -30.38 15.19 1.62
CA ASP A 262 -30.63 15.38 3.06
C ASP A 262 -30.91 16.84 3.48
N ASN A 263 -31.32 17.71 2.54
CA ASN A 263 -31.42 19.15 2.75
C ASN A 263 -30.11 19.82 3.22
N ASP A 264 -28.95 19.19 2.99
CA ASP A 264 -27.65 19.70 3.40
C ASP A 264 -26.93 20.43 2.26
N GLN A 265 -26.58 21.70 2.49
CA GLN A 265 -25.85 22.51 1.53
C GLN A 265 -24.47 21.90 1.16
N GLN A 266 -23.81 21.17 2.05
CA GLN A 266 -22.55 20.49 1.75
C GLN A 266 -22.73 19.40 0.69
N ASN A 267 -23.86 18.68 0.73
CA ASN A 267 -24.19 17.70 -0.30
C ASN A 267 -24.39 18.38 -1.66
N CYS A 268 -25.03 19.55 -1.71
CA CYS A 268 -25.13 20.33 -2.95
C CYS A 268 -23.75 20.73 -3.51
N ILE A 269 -22.82 21.17 -2.66
CA ILE A 269 -21.46 21.57 -3.08
C ILE A 269 -20.68 20.37 -3.62
N ARG A 270 -20.80 19.20 -2.98
CA ARG A 270 -20.09 17.98 -3.35
C ARG A 270 -20.71 17.31 -4.56
N HIS A 271 -22.02 17.09 -4.55
CA HIS A 271 -22.76 16.18 -5.43
C HIS A 271 -23.69 16.87 -6.44
N GLY A 272 -23.83 18.19 -6.38
CA GLY A 272 -24.83 18.96 -7.12
C GLY A 272 -26.22 18.90 -6.48
N LYS A 273 -27.16 19.66 -7.05
CA LYS A 273 -28.58 19.62 -6.67
C LYS A 273 -29.27 18.43 -7.32
N LEU A 274 -30.31 17.94 -6.67
CA LEU A 274 -31.30 17.06 -7.26
C LEU A 274 -32.44 17.90 -7.81
N TYR A 275 -32.97 17.53 -8.96
CA TYR A 275 -33.99 18.28 -9.68
C TYR A 275 -35.22 17.44 -9.92
N SER A 276 -36.39 18.07 -9.79
CA SER A 276 -37.66 17.46 -10.16
C SER A 276 -37.58 17.03 -11.62
N TYR A 277 -37.93 15.78 -11.87
CA TYR A 277 -37.89 15.20 -13.20
C TYR A 277 -38.92 15.83 -14.17
N TYR A 278 -39.93 16.55 -13.66
CA TYR A 278 -40.88 17.30 -14.49
C TYR A 278 -40.30 18.62 -15.05
N LEU A 279 -39.06 18.97 -14.72
CA LEU A 279 -38.43 20.17 -15.27
C LEU A 279 -38.05 19.99 -16.74
N ASN A 280 -38.47 20.96 -17.55
CA ASN A 280 -38.02 21.08 -18.93
C ASN A 280 -36.59 21.64 -19.02
N ASP A 281 -35.91 21.27 -20.09
CA ASP A 281 -34.55 21.67 -20.43
C ASP A 281 -34.33 23.19 -20.33
N THR A 282 -35.28 23.99 -20.83
CA THR A 282 -35.21 25.46 -20.84
C THR A 282 -35.24 26.08 -19.44
N VAL A 283 -35.66 25.33 -18.43
CA VAL A 283 -35.71 25.77 -17.03
C VAL A 283 -34.45 25.30 -16.30
N VAL A 284 -34.10 24.02 -16.43
CA VAL A 284 -33.01 23.43 -15.66
C VAL A 284 -31.63 23.76 -16.26
N CYS A 285 -31.47 23.69 -17.58
CA CYS A 285 -30.18 23.87 -18.22
C CYS A 285 -29.84 25.33 -18.57
N PRO A 286 -28.54 25.69 -18.59
CA PRO A 286 -28.09 27.01 -19.03
C PRO A 286 -28.52 27.30 -20.49
N PRO A 287 -28.64 28.58 -20.90
CA PRO A 287 -28.95 28.91 -22.29
C PRO A 287 -28.00 28.24 -23.29
N GLY A 288 -28.56 27.58 -24.31
CA GLY A 288 -27.80 26.81 -25.30
C GLY A 288 -27.42 25.39 -24.86
N TRP A 289 -27.82 24.96 -23.66
CA TRP A 289 -27.66 23.60 -23.17
C TRP A 289 -29.03 22.95 -22.95
N ARG A 290 -29.07 21.62 -23.00
CA ARG A 290 -30.30 20.82 -22.89
C ARG A 290 -30.08 19.55 -22.08
N LEU A 291 -31.14 18.85 -21.73
CA LEU A 291 -31.03 17.54 -21.09
C LEU A 291 -30.62 16.48 -22.15
N PRO A 292 -29.74 15.51 -21.82
CA PRO A 292 -29.29 14.44 -22.72
C PRO A 292 -30.32 13.34 -22.96
N THR A 293 -30.90 13.27 -24.15
CA THR A 293 -31.85 12.22 -24.55
C THR A 293 -31.23 10.83 -24.45
N ASP A 294 -32.06 9.78 -24.47
CA ASP A 294 -31.56 8.41 -24.51
C ASP A 294 -30.62 8.16 -25.71
N GLY A 295 -30.86 8.81 -26.85
CA GLY A 295 -29.97 8.72 -28.02
C GLY A 295 -28.60 9.34 -27.80
N ASP A 296 -28.51 10.43 -27.02
CA ASP A 296 -27.23 11.05 -26.67
C ASP A 296 -26.40 10.11 -25.78
N TRP A 297 -27.04 9.48 -24.81
CA TRP A 297 -26.39 8.50 -23.96
C TRP A 297 -25.98 7.23 -24.72
N VAL A 298 -26.82 6.70 -25.61
CA VAL A 298 -26.46 5.55 -26.46
C VAL A 298 -25.23 5.89 -27.30
N SER A 299 -25.18 7.10 -27.86
CA SER A 299 -24.02 7.57 -28.64
C SER A 299 -22.75 7.65 -27.80
N LEU A 300 -22.87 8.13 -26.56
CA LEU A 300 -21.77 8.15 -25.59
C LEU A 300 -21.31 6.74 -25.20
N GLU A 301 -22.24 5.83 -24.90
CA GLU A 301 -21.95 4.44 -24.52
C GLU A 301 -21.20 3.71 -25.63
N GLN A 302 -21.63 3.89 -26.88
CA GLN A 302 -20.94 3.34 -28.06
C GLN A 302 -19.57 3.98 -28.27
N PHE A 303 -19.45 5.29 -28.06
CA PHE A 303 -18.16 5.99 -28.10
C PHE A 303 -17.16 5.41 -27.09
N LEU A 304 -17.62 5.03 -25.90
CA LEU A 304 -16.83 4.36 -24.87
C LEU A 304 -16.61 2.85 -25.13
N GLY A 305 -16.93 2.38 -26.34
CA GLY A 305 -16.65 1.02 -26.79
C GLY A 305 -17.76 0.00 -26.53
N MET A 306 -18.95 0.42 -26.10
CA MET A 306 -20.10 -0.49 -26.02
C MET A 306 -20.56 -0.89 -27.43
N SER A 307 -20.90 -2.17 -27.63
CA SER A 307 -21.42 -2.62 -28.93
C SER A 307 -22.82 -2.06 -29.18
N ARG A 308 -23.17 -1.92 -30.46
CA ARG A 308 -24.50 -1.45 -30.86
C ARG A 308 -25.60 -2.37 -30.32
N GLU A 309 -25.38 -3.68 -30.40
CA GLU A 309 -26.31 -4.70 -29.92
C GLU A 309 -26.58 -4.53 -28.43
N ALA A 310 -25.54 -4.28 -27.61
CA ALA A 310 -25.71 -4.05 -26.18
C ALA A 310 -26.56 -2.80 -25.90
N THR A 311 -26.31 -1.68 -26.59
CA THR A 311 -27.06 -0.43 -26.37
C THR A 311 -28.52 -0.49 -26.81
N GLU A 312 -28.89 -1.45 -27.66
CA GLU A 312 -30.28 -1.66 -28.10
C GLU A 312 -31.09 -2.52 -27.10
N THR A 313 -30.47 -3.04 -26.03
CA THR A 313 -31.13 -3.88 -25.01
C THR A 313 -31.52 -3.12 -23.73
N TRP A 314 -32.34 -3.79 -22.89
CA TRP A 314 -32.75 -3.33 -21.56
C TRP A 314 -32.13 -4.21 -20.47
N GLY A 315 -31.91 -3.64 -19.28
CA GLY A 315 -31.27 -4.31 -18.16
C GLY A 315 -29.79 -3.96 -18.05
N TRP A 316 -28.97 -4.93 -17.64
CA TRP A 316 -27.52 -4.75 -17.48
C TRP A 316 -26.79 -4.76 -18.83
N ILE A 317 -26.16 -3.64 -19.18
CA ILE A 317 -25.45 -3.44 -20.44
C ILE A 317 -23.99 -3.04 -20.20
N GLY A 318 -23.14 -3.30 -21.20
CA GLY A 318 -21.72 -2.99 -21.13
C GLY A 318 -20.92 -3.95 -20.26
N ASN A 319 -19.64 -3.62 -20.08
CA ASN A 319 -18.65 -4.42 -19.35
C ASN A 319 -17.74 -3.57 -18.45
N ASP A 320 -17.37 -2.37 -18.91
CA ASP A 320 -16.54 -1.43 -18.15
C ASP A 320 -16.98 0.04 -18.28
N GLN A 321 -18.00 0.36 -19.09
CA GLN A 321 -18.39 1.75 -19.38
C GLN A 321 -18.81 2.50 -18.12
N ALA A 322 -19.42 1.83 -17.13
CA ALA A 322 -19.72 2.45 -15.84
C ALA A 322 -18.45 2.93 -15.10
N TYR A 323 -17.35 2.16 -15.16
CA TYR A 323 -16.06 2.58 -14.60
C TYR A 323 -15.45 3.73 -15.38
N GLN A 324 -15.59 3.71 -16.71
CA GLN A 324 -15.07 4.80 -17.54
C GLN A 324 -15.79 6.12 -17.21
N MET A 325 -17.10 6.08 -16.96
CA MET A 325 -17.91 7.29 -16.78
C MET A 325 -17.88 7.88 -15.38
N THR A 326 -17.67 7.09 -14.33
CA THR A 326 -17.79 7.52 -12.93
C THR A 326 -16.58 8.31 -12.43
N GLU A 327 -16.70 8.93 -11.25
CA GLU A 327 -15.63 9.70 -10.61
C GLU A 327 -14.31 8.91 -10.53
N GLY A 328 -13.21 9.51 -11.01
CA GLY A 328 -11.91 8.84 -11.09
C GLY A 328 -11.74 7.93 -12.31
N GLY A 329 -12.81 7.72 -13.06
CA GLY A 329 -12.85 7.00 -14.33
C GLY A 329 -12.08 7.69 -15.46
N THR A 330 -11.99 7.00 -16.58
CA THR A 330 -11.15 7.39 -17.71
C THR A 330 -11.82 8.45 -18.59
N SER A 331 -13.14 8.39 -18.77
CA SER A 331 -13.88 9.25 -19.72
C SER A 331 -13.75 10.76 -19.46
N GLY A 332 -13.41 11.16 -18.24
CA GLY A 332 -13.46 12.56 -17.81
C GLY A 332 -14.88 13.07 -17.53
N LEU A 333 -15.93 12.26 -17.73
CA LEU A 333 -17.28 12.60 -17.31
C LEU A 333 -17.37 12.74 -15.79
N ASN A 334 -16.72 11.88 -15.01
CA ASN A 334 -16.77 11.93 -13.55
C ASN A 334 -18.21 11.92 -13.00
N LEU A 335 -19.06 11.02 -13.48
CA LEU A 335 -20.42 10.84 -12.97
C LEU A 335 -20.37 10.60 -11.45
N GLN A 336 -21.06 11.45 -10.70
CA GLN A 336 -21.03 11.43 -9.24
C GLN A 336 -22.16 10.54 -8.70
N PHE A 337 -21.87 9.78 -7.65
CA PHE A 337 -22.82 8.89 -6.98
C PHE A 337 -23.69 9.69 -6.00
N SER A 338 -24.59 10.51 -6.55
CA SER A 338 -25.36 11.49 -5.77
C SER A 338 -26.70 10.96 -5.25
N GLY A 339 -27.03 9.69 -5.51
CA GLY A 339 -28.33 9.13 -5.15
C GLY A 339 -29.51 9.83 -5.83
N TYR A 340 -30.69 9.70 -5.22
CA TYR A 340 -31.90 10.43 -5.60
C TYR A 340 -32.77 10.71 -4.36
N ALA A 341 -33.79 11.57 -4.51
CA ALA A 341 -34.83 11.75 -3.50
C ALA A 341 -36.20 11.38 -4.06
N ASP A 342 -37.04 10.74 -3.26
CA ASP A 342 -38.38 10.34 -3.65
C ASP A 342 -39.43 11.41 -3.43
N TRP A 343 -40.63 11.15 -3.93
CA TRP A 343 -41.78 12.05 -3.86
C TRP A 343 -42.25 12.26 -2.40
N GLU A 344 -41.97 11.32 -1.50
CA GLU A 344 -42.20 11.43 -0.05
C GLU A 344 -41.10 12.27 0.63
N GLY A 345 -40.03 12.60 -0.09
CA GLY A 345 -38.89 13.37 0.41
C GLY A 345 -37.82 12.52 1.10
N ASN A 346 -37.86 11.19 0.98
CA ASN A 346 -36.79 10.32 1.47
C ASN A 346 -35.62 10.28 0.48
N TYR A 347 -34.42 10.11 1.02
CA TYR A 347 -33.18 10.14 0.25
C TYR A 347 -32.54 8.76 0.16
N HIS A 348 -32.05 8.39 -1.04
CA HIS A 348 -31.58 7.04 -1.32
C HIS A 348 -30.23 7.01 -2.02
N PHE A 349 -29.36 6.07 -1.61
CA PHE A 349 -28.14 5.65 -2.30
C PHE A 349 -27.07 6.74 -2.53
N LEU A 350 -26.98 7.75 -1.66
CA LEU A 350 -25.82 8.66 -1.65
C LEU A 350 -24.53 7.87 -1.55
N ASP A 351 -23.54 8.28 -2.34
CA ASP A 351 -22.23 7.65 -2.44
C ASP A 351 -22.26 6.19 -2.88
N ASP A 352 -23.39 5.59 -3.23
CA ASP A 352 -23.49 4.20 -3.72
C ASP A 352 -23.89 4.14 -5.20
N LYS A 353 -24.84 4.99 -5.62
CA LYS A 353 -25.41 4.93 -6.97
C LYS A 353 -25.48 6.29 -7.63
N ALA A 354 -25.23 6.29 -8.93
CA ALA A 354 -25.45 7.43 -9.80
C ALA A 354 -26.68 7.14 -10.65
N PHE A 355 -27.68 8.01 -10.57
CA PHE A 355 -28.94 7.88 -11.30
C PHE A 355 -29.09 9.05 -12.26
N TYR A 356 -29.21 8.76 -13.55
CA TYR A 356 -29.50 9.77 -14.57
C TYR A 356 -30.77 9.36 -15.30
N ALA A 357 -31.81 10.15 -15.09
CA ALA A 357 -33.15 9.91 -15.59
C ALA A 357 -33.50 10.96 -16.64
N GLN A 358 -34.16 10.53 -17.72
CA GLN A 358 -34.76 11.46 -18.65
C GLN A 358 -35.94 10.84 -19.36
N TRP A 359 -37.10 11.47 -19.19
CA TRP A 359 -38.35 10.90 -19.66
C TRP A 359 -38.44 9.41 -19.20
N SER A 360 -39.03 8.54 -20.01
CA SER A 360 -39.22 7.14 -19.61
C SER A 360 -37.95 6.28 -19.54
N VAL A 361 -36.74 6.82 -19.73
CA VAL A 361 -35.49 6.02 -19.76
C VAL A 361 -34.48 6.48 -18.73
N HIS A 362 -34.04 5.54 -17.90
CA HIS A 362 -33.10 5.79 -16.80
C HIS A 362 -31.83 4.95 -16.96
N ARG A 363 -30.72 5.52 -16.49
CA ARG A 363 -29.44 4.84 -16.28
C ARG A 363 -29.11 4.84 -14.80
N MET A 364 -28.94 3.65 -14.24
CA MET A 364 -28.41 3.47 -12.90
C MET A 364 -27.01 2.86 -13.01
N ILE A 365 -26.06 3.51 -12.36
CA ILE A 365 -24.67 3.05 -12.24
C ILE A 365 -24.40 2.80 -10.77
N ILE A 366 -23.94 1.59 -10.45
CA ILE A 366 -23.59 1.19 -9.09
C ILE A 366 -22.08 1.34 -8.90
N ARG A 367 -21.65 1.87 -7.76
CA ARG A 367 -20.24 1.97 -7.42
C ARG A 367 -19.60 0.58 -7.47
N ASN A 368 -18.37 0.51 -7.98
CA ASN A 368 -17.63 -0.75 -8.09
C ASN A 368 -18.33 -1.81 -8.97
N TYR A 369 -19.19 -1.37 -9.89
CA TYR A 369 -19.83 -2.25 -10.88
C TYR A 369 -19.61 -1.71 -12.30
N GLY A 370 -19.10 -2.56 -13.20
CA GLY A 370 -18.66 -2.14 -14.53
C GLY A 370 -19.77 -1.99 -15.56
N GLN A 371 -20.97 -2.51 -15.26
CA GLN A 371 -22.13 -2.47 -16.15
C GLN A 371 -23.08 -1.33 -15.77
N ILE A 372 -23.85 -0.87 -16.75
CA ILE A 372 -24.90 0.14 -16.57
C ILE A 372 -26.23 -0.59 -16.56
N TYR A 373 -27.13 -0.24 -15.64
CA TYR A 373 -28.50 -0.71 -15.71
C TYR A 373 -29.35 0.32 -16.48
N ARG A 374 -29.80 -0.06 -17.68
CA ARG A 374 -30.66 0.75 -18.54
C ARG A 374 -32.09 0.23 -18.47
N HIS A 375 -33.04 1.09 -18.11
CA HIS A 375 -34.43 0.68 -17.90
C HIS A 375 -35.40 1.65 -18.57
N ARG A 376 -36.48 1.10 -19.16
CA ARG A 376 -37.63 1.87 -19.65
C ARG A 376 -38.83 1.65 -18.76
N PHE A 377 -39.46 2.71 -18.29
CA PHE A 377 -40.69 2.59 -17.52
C PHE A 377 -41.93 2.68 -18.44
N ASN A 378 -42.87 1.77 -18.23
CA ASN A 378 -44.26 1.88 -18.73
C ASN A 378 -45.14 2.41 -17.59
N SER A 379 -46.08 3.28 -17.93
CA SER A 379 -46.82 4.24 -17.09
C SER A 379 -47.66 3.70 -15.92
N ASP A 380 -47.65 2.40 -15.62
CA ASP A 380 -48.78 1.82 -14.86
C ASP A 380 -48.49 1.54 -13.39
N ASN A 381 -47.25 1.68 -12.89
CA ASN A 381 -46.92 1.30 -11.50
C ASN A 381 -46.05 2.30 -10.71
N PHE A 382 -45.83 3.52 -11.20
CA PHE A 382 -45.14 4.57 -10.42
C PHE A 382 -45.62 5.95 -10.87
N GLU A 383 -46.64 6.51 -10.21
CA GLU A 383 -47.02 7.93 -10.32
C GLU A 383 -46.03 8.88 -9.59
N ASP A 384 -44.93 8.32 -9.10
CA ASP A 384 -44.11 8.87 -8.03
C ASP A 384 -42.72 9.24 -8.56
N VAL A 385 -42.63 10.44 -9.11
CA VAL A 385 -41.43 10.92 -9.81
C VAL A 385 -40.45 11.60 -8.83
N PHE A 386 -39.20 11.13 -8.88
CA PHE A 386 -38.08 11.43 -7.97
C PHE A 386 -37.27 12.67 -8.40
N TYR A 387 -36.55 13.30 -7.46
CA TYR A 387 -35.52 14.28 -7.74
C TYR A 387 -34.20 13.58 -8.05
N THR A 388 -33.59 13.90 -9.20
CA THR A 388 -32.35 13.25 -9.68
C THR A 388 -31.28 14.27 -10.03
N PRO A 389 -29.98 13.90 -10.00
CA PRO A 389 -28.92 14.78 -10.44
C PRO A 389 -29.02 15.01 -11.95
N VAL A 390 -28.78 16.25 -12.37
CA VAL A 390 -28.83 16.66 -13.78
C VAL A 390 -27.43 16.96 -14.32
N ARG A 391 -27.20 16.54 -15.57
CA ARG A 391 -26.09 17.00 -16.39
C ARG A 391 -26.63 17.45 -17.73
N CYS A 392 -26.37 18.71 -18.06
CA CYS A 392 -26.76 19.25 -19.33
C CYS A 392 -25.70 18.96 -20.40
N ILE A 393 -26.15 18.90 -21.65
CA ILE A 393 -25.30 18.73 -22.82
C ILE A 393 -25.55 19.83 -23.85
N ARG A 394 -24.57 20.01 -24.75
CA ARG A 394 -24.67 20.89 -25.91
C ARG A 394 -24.02 20.21 -27.12
N SER A 395 -24.77 20.06 -28.20
CA SER A 395 -24.23 19.54 -29.47
C SER A 395 -23.47 20.64 -30.22
N ASP A 396 -22.39 20.27 -30.91
CA ASP A 396 -21.63 21.17 -31.81
C ASP A 396 -22.31 21.41 -33.16
#